data_AF-A0A965IGC6-F1
#
_entry.id   AF-A0A965IGC6-F1
#
_cell.length_a   1.000
_cell.length_b   1.000
_cell.length_c   1.000
_cell.angle_alpha   90.00
_cell.angle_beta   90.00
_cell.angle_gamma   90.00
#
_symmetry.space_group_name_H-M   'P 1'
#
loop_
_entity.id
_entity.type
_entity.pdbx_description
1 polymer ?
#
loop_
_entity_poly.entity_id
_entity_poly.type
_entity_poly.pdbx_seq_one_letter_code
_entity_poly.pdbx_strand_id
1 'polypeptide(L)'
;MRLAIVTIQRNRGKWLSEWFAFHHLQGVDRFIFYAHRCDDETPAVIAALGNKVNITAYSIPDNTERPQLAAYNHAYRNHGHESDWFAFIDGDEFLFTTDALDLKASLQEYQYKKISAVGVYWACFGSNGHLKEPAGLITQNYTRRAPLDAEFNRHIKSIVRGHQGAHFQADQNAHLFSTIYGTFDEIGRPINSGISEHAPSTTRFRINHYACQSREFYEKFKRSSGAADAGANVIRPETWWEMYDRNDEQDYLLARGSEKIEAFLSQNGSNIV
;
A
#
# COMPACT_ATOMS: atom_id res chain seq x y z
N MET A 1 17.57 -1.98 12.06
CA MET A 1 16.21 -1.45 12.02
C MET A 1 15.30 -2.48 11.36
N ARG A 2 14.12 -2.75 11.91
CA ARG A 2 13.09 -3.67 11.42
C ARG A 2 11.91 -2.88 10.86
N LEU A 3 11.49 -3.21 9.64
CA LEU A 3 10.33 -2.62 8.96
C LEU A 3 9.23 -3.67 8.78
N ALA A 4 8.03 -3.34 9.23
CA ALA A 4 6.83 -4.13 8.99
C ALA A 4 5.88 -3.42 8.02
N ILE A 5 5.13 -4.18 7.23
CA ILE A 5 3.93 -3.68 6.55
C ILE A 5 2.68 -4.25 7.23
N VAL A 6 1.70 -3.39 7.47
CA VAL A 6 0.34 -3.76 7.87
C VAL A 6 -0.59 -3.47 6.71
N THR A 7 -1.37 -4.47 6.30
CA THR A 7 -2.28 -4.31 5.17
C THR A 7 -3.57 -5.09 5.35
N ILE A 8 -4.68 -4.51 4.90
CA ILE A 8 -5.97 -5.17 4.80
C ILE A 8 -6.22 -5.54 3.33
N GLN A 9 -6.64 -6.77 3.11
CA GLN A 9 -6.79 -7.38 1.80
C GLN A 9 -8.25 -7.75 1.58
N ARG A 10 -8.76 -7.42 0.39
CA ARG A 10 -10.06 -7.83 -0.11
C ARG A 10 -9.89 -8.21 -1.58
N ASN A 11 -10.01 -9.49 -1.87
CA ASN A 11 -9.87 -10.08 -3.20
C ASN A 11 -8.67 -9.57 -4.01
N ARG A 12 -7.46 -9.80 -3.50
CA ARG A 12 -6.21 -9.42 -4.14
C ARG A 12 -5.35 -10.62 -4.52
N GLY A 13 -5.90 -11.85 -4.46
CA GLY A 13 -5.16 -13.10 -4.58
C GLY A 13 -4.21 -13.12 -5.78
N LYS A 14 -4.76 -12.81 -6.96
CA LYS A 14 -4.06 -12.70 -8.25
C LYS A 14 -2.79 -11.85 -8.23
N TRP A 15 -2.74 -10.79 -7.43
CA TRP A 15 -1.63 -9.82 -7.44
C TRP A 15 -0.83 -9.79 -6.14
N LEU A 16 -1.34 -10.42 -5.08
CA LEU A 16 -0.79 -10.35 -3.74
C LEU A 16 0.66 -10.85 -3.68
N SER A 17 0.95 -11.85 -4.49
CA SER A 17 2.26 -12.46 -4.63
C SER A 17 3.34 -11.54 -5.19
N GLU A 18 3.03 -10.82 -6.27
CA GLU A 18 3.90 -9.77 -6.81
C GLU A 18 4.11 -8.69 -5.76
N TRP A 19 3.01 -8.22 -5.16
CA TRP A 19 3.03 -7.18 -4.14
C TRP A 19 3.92 -7.59 -2.96
N PHE A 20 3.81 -8.83 -2.49
CA PHE A 20 4.63 -9.36 -1.42
C PHE A 20 6.10 -9.42 -1.82
N ALA A 21 6.41 -10.03 -2.97
CA ALA A 21 7.78 -10.18 -3.46
C ALA A 21 8.46 -8.82 -3.65
N PHE A 22 7.73 -7.85 -4.21
CA PHE A 22 8.19 -6.48 -4.36
C PHE A 22 8.62 -5.87 -3.03
N HIS A 23 7.73 -5.86 -2.03
CA HIS A 23 8.01 -5.23 -0.75
C HIS A 23 9.10 -5.97 0.05
N HIS A 24 9.16 -7.30 -0.07
CA HIS A 24 10.25 -8.08 0.52
C HIS A 24 11.61 -7.68 -0.07
N LEU A 25 11.68 -7.51 -1.40
CA LEU A 25 12.88 -7.01 -2.09
C LEU A 25 13.21 -5.54 -1.78
N GLN A 26 12.22 -4.74 -1.36
CA GLN A 26 12.41 -3.38 -0.82
C GLN A 26 12.88 -3.36 0.64
N GLY A 27 13.20 -4.53 1.22
CA GLY A 27 13.79 -4.65 2.55
C GLY A 27 12.79 -4.77 3.69
N VAL A 28 11.52 -5.06 3.41
CA VAL A 28 10.50 -5.30 4.44
C VAL A 28 10.74 -6.64 5.13
N ASP A 29 10.84 -6.60 6.46
CA ASP A 29 11.21 -7.75 7.29
C ASP A 29 9.98 -8.55 7.75
N ARG A 30 8.82 -7.90 7.84
CA ARG A 30 7.59 -8.50 8.38
C ARG A 30 6.34 -8.01 7.67
N PHE A 31 5.36 -8.90 7.53
CA PHE A 31 4.06 -8.58 6.97
C PHE A 31 2.96 -9.00 7.93
N ILE A 32 1.98 -8.11 8.12
CA ILE A 32 0.80 -8.35 8.94
C ILE A 32 -0.42 -8.16 8.04
N PHE A 33 -0.99 -9.29 7.61
CA PHE A 33 -2.14 -9.34 6.72
C PHE A 33 -3.45 -9.42 7.50
N TYR A 34 -4.45 -8.69 7.03
CA TYR A 34 -5.83 -8.84 7.45
C TYR A 34 -6.70 -9.18 6.24
N ALA A 35 -7.29 -10.36 6.20
CA ALA A 35 -8.27 -10.73 5.18
C ALA A 35 -9.66 -10.26 5.60
N HIS A 36 -10.36 -9.54 4.71
CA HIS A 36 -11.70 -9.03 4.97
C HIS A 36 -12.58 -9.19 3.73
N ARG A 37 -13.65 -9.98 3.85
CA ARG A 37 -14.57 -10.31 2.74
C ARG A 37 -13.82 -10.82 1.51
N CYS A 38 -12.91 -11.77 1.72
CA CYS A 38 -12.23 -12.46 0.64
C CYS A 38 -13.01 -13.70 0.21
N ASP A 39 -13.41 -13.75 -1.07
CA ASP A 39 -14.05 -14.91 -1.71
C ASP A 39 -13.22 -15.47 -2.88
N ASP A 40 -12.02 -14.94 -3.09
CA ASP A 40 -11.02 -15.40 -4.05
C ASP A 40 -9.90 -16.21 -3.35
N GLU A 41 -8.81 -16.45 -4.08
CA GLU A 41 -7.62 -17.15 -3.60
C GLU A 41 -6.77 -16.36 -2.59
N THR A 42 -7.13 -15.13 -2.20
CA THR A 42 -6.34 -14.30 -1.26
C THR A 42 -5.92 -15.04 0.01
N PRO A 43 -6.82 -15.73 0.76
CA PRO A 43 -6.43 -16.40 1.99
C PRO A 43 -5.46 -17.57 1.73
N ALA A 44 -5.63 -18.28 0.61
CA ALA A 44 -4.75 -19.38 0.22
C ALA A 44 -3.35 -18.87 -0.15
N VAL A 45 -3.26 -17.76 -0.87
CA VAL A 45 -1.98 -17.11 -1.20
C VAL A 45 -1.26 -16.64 0.06
N ILE A 46 -1.96 -15.97 1.00
CA ILE A 46 -1.38 -15.55 2.29
C ILE A 46 -0.82 -16.76 3.06
N ALA A 47 -1.59 -17.85 3.14
CA ALA A 47 -1.16 -19.06 3.84
C ALA A 47 0.08 -19.71 3.17
N ALA A 48 0.13 -19.72 1.84
CA ALA A 48 1.27 -20.24 1.09
C ALA A 48 2.55 -19.43 1.33
N LEU A 49 2.44 -18.10 1.38
CA LEU A 49 3.55 -17.19 1.67
C LEU A 49 4.07 -17.36 3.12
N GLY A 50 3.15 -17.55 4.08
CA GLY A 50 3.50 -17.62 5.51
C GLY A 50 4.45 -18.75 5.90
N ASN A 51 4.53 -19.79 5.09
CA ASN A 51 5.48 -20.89 5.31
C ASN A 51 6.94 -20.53 5.01
N LYS A 52 7.21 -19.37 4.42
CA LYS A 52 8.55 -19.01 3.89
C LYS A 52 9.15 -17.74 4.50
N VAL A 53 8.34 -16.92 5.17
CA VAL A 53 8.74 -15.58 5.65
C VAL A 53 8.00 -15.19 6.92
N ASN A 54 8.42 -14.09 7.56
CA ASN A 54 7.78 -13.55 8.75
C ASN A 54 6.44 -12.87 8.42
N ILE A 55 5.40 -13.69 8.26
CA ILE A 55 4.02 -13.28 8.02
C ILE A 55 3.18 -13.59 9.25
N THR A 56 2.35 -12.65 9.64
CA THR A 56 1.22 -12.86 10.53
C THR A 56 -0.06 -12.54 9.77
N ALA A 57 -1.10 -13.38 9.89
CA ALA A 57 -2.35 -13.19 9.18
C ALA A 57 -3.54 -13.29 10.14
N TYR A 58 -4.54 -12.44 9.90
CA TYR A 58 -5.79 -12.38 10.65
C TYR A 58 -6.98 -12.34 9.70
N SER A 59 -8.13 -12.82 10.14
CA SER A 59 -9.42 -12.60 9.47
C SER A 59 -10.21 -11.54 10.22
N ILE A 60 -10.84 -10.63 9.48
CA ILE A 60 -11.75 -9.63 10.04
C ILE A 60 -13.19 -10.09 9.82
N PRO A 61 -14.05 -10.11 10.86
CA PRO A 61 -15.47 -10.39 10.69
C PRO A 61 -16.15 -9.40 9.74
N ASP A 62 -17.02 -9.90 8.86
CA ASP A 62 -17.67 -9.08 7.81
C ASP A 62 -18.56 -7.95 8.35
N ASN A 63 -19.06 -8.08 9.57
CA ASN A 63 -19.89 -7.09 10.26
C ASN A 63 -19.06 -6.05 11.05
N THR A 64 -17.73 -6.09 10.95
CA THR A 64 -16.85 -5.12 11.61
C THR A 64 -17.09 -3.72 11.04
N GLU A 65 -17.40 -2.78 11.92
CA GLU A 65 -17.48 -1.37 11.55
C GLU A 65 -16.08 -0.82 11.27
N ARG A 66 -15.92 -0.11 10.14
CA ARG A 66 -14.63 0.49 9.71
C ARG A 66 -13.46 -0.52 9.80
N PRO A 67 -13.53 -1.64 9.06
CA PRO A 67 -12.66 -2.81 9.23
C PRO A 67 -11.17 -2.48 9.08
N GLN A 68 -10.81 -1.51 8.23
CA GLN A 68 -9.43 -1.07 8.04
C GLN A 68 -8.85 -0.41 9.30
N LEU A 69 -9.62 0.45 9.99
CA LEU A 69 -9.17 1.08 11.22
C LEU A 69 -9.10 0.06 12.36
N ALA A 70 -10.07 -0.86 12.42
CA ALA A 70 -10.04 -1.96 13.37
C ALA A 70 -8.79 -2.84 13.20
N ALA A 71 -8.44 -3.17 11.95
CA ALA A 71 -7.21 -3.90 11.62
C ALA A 71 -5.95 -3.14 12.05
N TYR A 72 -5.85 -1.84 11.73
CA TYR A 72 -4.66 -1.06 12.03
C TYR A 72 -4.47 -0.84 13.54
N ASN A 73 -5.54 -0.56 14.27
CA ASN A 73 -5.50 -0.49 15.73
C ASN A 73 -5.13 -1.85 16.35
N HIS A 74 -5.73 -2.94 15.87
CA HIS A 74 -5.38 -4.29 16.32
C HIS A 74 -3.90 -4.61 16.04
N ALA A 75 -3.41 -4.31 14.84
CA ALA A 75 -2.04 -4.55 14.43
C ALA A 75 -1.07 -3.80 15.34
N TYR A 76 -1.27 -2.49 15.53
CA TYR A 76 -0.35 -1.70 16.33
C TYR A 76 -0.42 -2.05 17.83
N ARG A 77 -1.61 -2.35 18.36
CA ARG A 77 -1.76 -2.76 19.76
C ARG A 77 -1.02 -4.06 20.06
N ASN A 78 -1.11 -5.05 19.17
CA ASN A 78 -0.53 -6.37 19.41
C ASN A 78 0.92 -6.48 18.94
N HIS A 79 1.30 -5.75 17.88
CA HIS A 79 2.59 -5.90 17.23
C HIS A 79 3.43 -4.62 17.22
N GLY A 80 2.92 -3.47 17.66
CA GLY A 80 3.61 -2.18 17.55
C GLY A 80 4.97 -2.11 18.24
N HIS A 81 5.30 -3.08 19.10
CA HIS A 81 6.59 -3.23 19.77
C HIS A 81 7.56 -4.20 19.07
N GLU A 82 7.15 -4.82 17.96
CA GLU A 82 7.88 -5.89 17.28
C GLU A 82 8.71 -5.38 16.09
N SER A 83 8.58 -4.11 15.71
CA SER A 83 9.35 -3.48 14.62
C SER A 83 9.60 -2.00 14.91
N ASP A 84 10.63 -1.44 14.29
CA ASP A 84 11.00 -0.03 14.49
C ASP A 84 10.08 0.90 13.70
N TRP A 85 9.58 0.43 12.54
CA TRP A 85 8.63 1.13 11.69
C TRP A 85 7.55 0.19 11.14
N PHE A 86 6.35 0.73 10.93
CA PHE A 86 5.18 0.08 10.38
C PHE A 86 4.62 0.92 9.24
N ALA A 87 4.68 0.42 8.01
CA ALA A 87 3.97 1.04 6.88
C ALA A 87 2.54 0.49 6.80
N PHE A 88 1.56 1.38 6.78
CA PHE A 88 0.16 1.04 6.63
C PHE A 88 -0.29 1.34 5.21
N ILE A 89 -0.38 0.31 4.36
CA ILE A 89 -0.66 0.46 2.93
C ILE A 89 -1.67 -0.59 2.43
N ASP A 90 -2.29 -0.32 1.28
CA ASP A 90 -3.31 -1.16 0.65
C ASP A 90 -2.67 -2.19 -0.33
N GLY A 91 -3.41 -3.25 -0.67
CA GLY A 91 -2.95 -4.31 -1.58
C GLY A 91 -2.86 -3.92 -3.06
N ASP A 92 -3.13 -2.66 -3.41
CA ASP A 92 -2.92 -2.05 -4.73
C ASP A 92 -1.86 -0.94 -4.69
N GLU A 93 -1.14 -0.79 -3.59
CA GLU A 93 -0.13 0.25 -3.34
C GLU A 93 1.28 -0.34 -3.24
N PHE A 94 2.23 0.22 -3.99
CA PHE A 94 3.62 -0.23 -4.01
C PHE A 94 4.51 0.87 -3.44
N LEU A 95 4.94 0.70 -2.20
CA LEU A 95 5.79 1.62 -1.45
C LEU A 95 7.28 1.32 -1.72
N PHE A 96 8.02 2.33 -2.14
CA PHE A 96 9.45 2.19 -2.44
C PHE A 96 10.21 3.51 -2.32
N THR A 97 11.53 3.43 -2.48
CA THR A 97 12.41 4.60 -2.51
C THR A 97 12.81 4.97 -3.93
N THR A 98 12.74 6.26 -4.27
CA THR A 98 13.13 6.76 -5.60
C THR A 98 14.62 7.14 -5.69
N ASP A 99 15.29 7.34 -4.56
CA ASP A 99 16.68 7.82 -4.47
C ASP A 99 17.67 6.84 -3.80
N ALA A 100 17.18 5.83 -3.09
CA ALA A 100 17.98 4.91 -2.29
C ALA A 100 17.88 3.45 -2.75
N LEU A 101 18.71 2.60 -2.15
CA LEU A 101 18.74 1.16 -2.40
C LEU A 101 17.49 0.44 -1.88
N ASP A 102 17.00 0.81 -0.68
CA ASP A 102 15.84 0.21 -0.04
C ASP A 102 15.16 1.15 0.99
N LEU A 103 13.97 0.76 1.47
CA LEU A 103 13.16 1.54 2.41
C LEU A 103 13.86 1.78 3.76
N LYS A 104 14.63 0.81 4.24
CA LYS A 104 15.30 0.89 5.54
C LYS A 104 16.45 1.90 5.50
N ALA A 105 17.22 1.92 4.42
CA ALA A 105 18.27 2.92 4.23
C ALA A 105 17.69 4.34 4.26
N SER A 106 16.57 4.61 3.56
CA SER A 106 15.93 5.93 3.60
C SER A 106 15.31 6.27 4.95
N LEU A 107 14.69 5.31 5.65
CA LEU A 107 14.07 5.55 6.97
C LEU A 107 15.10 5.81 8.07
N GLN A 108 16.34 5.32 7.90
CA GLN A 108 17.43 5.53 8.86
C GLN A 108 17.73 7.02 9.10
N GLU A 109 17.59 7.87 8.07
CA GLU A 109 17.78 9.32 8.18
C GLU A 109 16.76 10.01 9.11
N TYR A 110 15.66 9.32 9.40
CA TYR A 110 14.61 9.81 10.27
C TYR A 110 14.72 9.25 11.69
N GLN A 111 15.59 8.27 11.97
CA GLN A 111 15.64 7.57 13.26
C GLN A 111 15.80 8.53 14.46
N TYR A 112 16.59 9.59 14.31
CA TYR A 112 16.88 10.55 15.39
C TYR A 112 16.06 11.86 15.30
N LYS A 113 15.20 11.99 14.29
CA LYS A 113 14.31 13.16 14.16
C LYS A 113 13.15 13.06 15.17
N LYS A 114 12.62 14.20 15.62
CA LYS A 114 11.46 14.24 16.51
C LYS A 114 10.15 14.15 15.70
N ILE A 115 9.92 12.99 15.10
CA ILE A 115 8.72 12.67 14.32
C ILE A 115 8.18 11.30 14.74
N SER A 116 6.89 11.07 14.51
CA SER A 116 6.26 9.77 14.81
C SER A 116 5.88 9.01 13.56
N ALA A 117 5.71 9.68 12.43
CA ALA A 117 5.44 9.05 11.15
C ALA A 117 5.99 9.86 9.97
N VAL A 118 6.28 9.16 8.88
CA VAL A 118 6.57 9.72 7.56
C VAL A 118 5.34 9.51 6.68
N GLY A 119 4.75 10.60 6.19
CA GLY A 119 3.68 10.58 5.20
C GLY A 119 4.28 10.43 3.80
N VAL A 120 3.78 9.46 3.03
CA VAL A 120 4.26 9.16 1.68
C VAL A 120 3.11 9.36 0.70
N TYR A 121 3.35 10.17 -0.32
CA TYR A 121 2.36 10.53 -1.33
C TYR A 121 2.11 9.41 -2.34
N TRP A 122 0.87 9.36 -2.83
CA TRP A 122 0.51 8.55 -3.98
C TRP A 122 1.09 9.12 -5.29
N ALA A 123 1.31 8.20 -6.22
CA ALA A 123 1.39 8.44 -7.65
C ALA A 123 0.41 7.45 -8.30
N CYS A 124 -0.79 7.90 -8.68
CA CYS A 124 -1.82 7.01 -9.21
C CYS A 124 -1.59 6.67 -10.69
N PHE A 125 -1.62 5.37 -10.97
CA PHE A 125 -1.46 4.80 -12.30
C PHE A 125 -2.82 4.54 -12.96
N GLY A 126 -2.89 4.87 -14.25
CA GLY A 126 -4.03 4.57 -15.08
C GLY A 126 -4.02 3.13 -15.58
N SER A 127 -4.99 2.82 -16.43
CA SER A 127 -5.22 1.50 -17.01
C SER A 127 -4.22 1.10 -18.10
N ASN A 128 -3.35 2.02 -18.54
CA ASN A 128 -2.59 1.91 -19.79
C ASN A 128 -3.48 1.70 -21.04
N GLY A 129 -4.78 1.96 -20.94
CA GLY A 129 -5.77 1.65 -21.99
C GLY A 129 -6.16 0.16 -22.05
N HIS A 130 -5.76 -0.66 -21.08
CA HIS A 130 -6.09 -2.08 -21.05
C HIS A 130 -7.58 -2.29 -20.79
N LEU A 131 -8.27 -2.92 -21.74
CA LEU A 131 -9.67 -3.31 -21.55
C LEU A 131 -9.81 -4.58 -20.71
N LYS A 132 -8.86 -5.49 -20.83
CA LYS A 132 -8.76 -6.74 -20.07
C LYS A 132 -7.43 -6.78 -19.34
N GLU A 133 -7.37 -7.50 -18.23
CA GLU A 133 -6.10 -7.68 -17.51
C GLU A 133 -5.07 -8.39 -18.41
N PRO A 134 -3.93 -7.76 -18.71
CA PRO A 134 -2.83 -8.41 -19.41
C PRO A 134 -2.18 -9.50 -18.54
N ALA A 135 -1.46 -10.41 -19.19
CA ALA A 135 -0.59 -11.36 -18.49
C ALA A 135 0.67 -10.66 -17.96
N GLY A 136 1.26 -11.19 -16.89
CA GLY A 136 2.47 -10.62 -16.27
C GLY A 136 2.17 -9.74 -15.05
N LEU A 137 3.19 -9.01 -14.61
CA LEU A 137 3.17 -8.24 -13.38
C LEU A 137 2.43 -6.89 -13.54
N ILE A 138 1.73 -6.42 -12.50
CA ILE A 138 1.14 -5.07 -12.43
C ILE A 138 2.19 -4.03 -12.77
N THR A 139 3.36 -4.13 -12.14
CA THR A 139 4.46 -3.16 -12.29
C THR A 139 5.05 -3.10 -13.70
N GLN A 140 4.86 -4.16 -14.51
CA GLN A 140 5.24 -4.18 -15.94
C GLN A 140 4.13 -3.66 -16.84
N ASN A 141 2.89 -3.99 -16.51
CA ASN A 141 1.73 -3.80 -17.38
C ASN A 141 1.13 -2.39 -17.31
N TYR A 142 1.18 -1.78 -16.13
CA TYR A 142 0.62 -0.46 -15.84
C TYR A 142 1.76 0.52 -15.61
N THR A 143 2.16 1.21 -16.66
CA THR A 143 3.35 2.08 -16.69
C THR A 143 3.03 3.53 -17.05
N ARG A 144 1.75 3.88 -17.15
CA ARG A 144 1.29 5.24 -17.38
C ARG A 144 0.51 5.73 -16.17
N ARG A 145 0.81 6.95 -15.75
CA ARG A 145 0.24 7.57 -14.55
C ARG A 145 -0.21 9.00 -14.80
N ALA A 146 -0.99 9.51 -13.85
CA ALA A 146 -1.27 10.93 -13.76
C ALA A 146 0.01 11.75 -13.53
N PRO A 147 0.01 13.06 -13.86
CA PRO A 147 1.05 13.99 -13.40
C PRO A 147 1.18 13.94 -11.87
N LEU A 148 2.40 14.05 -11.34
CA LEU A 148 2.65 13.91 -9.89
C LEU A 148 1.94 14.98 -9.05
N ASP A 149 1.64 16.14 -9.64
CA ASP A 149 0.93 17.25 -9.01
C ASP A 149 -0.61 17.16 -9.10
N ALA A 150 -1.15 16.08 -9.69
CA ALA A 150 -2.59 15.86 -9.71
C ALA A 150 -3.18 15.83 -8.29
N GLU A 151 -4.33 16.48 -8.08
CA GLU A 151 -4.91 16.69 -6.74
C GLU A 151 -5.12 15.40 -5.94
N PHE A 152 -5.52 14.29 -6.58
CA PHE A 152 -5.68 13.01 -5.89
C PHE A 152 -4.36 12.38 -5.44
N ASN A 153 -3.20 12.77 -6.00
CA ASN A 153 -1.89 12.34 -5.52
C ASN A 153 -1.47 13.00 -4.20
N ARG A 154 -2.23 13.99 -3.71
CA ARG A 154 -2.06 14.56 -2.36
C ARG A 154 -2.48 13.61 -1.24
N HIS A 155 -3.17 12.52 -1.57
CA HIS A 155 -3.40 11.45 -0.61
C HIS A 155 -2.08 10.83 -0.18
N ILE A 156 -2.01 10.51 1.11
CA ILE A 156 -0.84 9.87 1.71
C ILE A 156 -1.19 8.51 2.29
N LYS A 157 -0.15 7.71 2.52
CA LYS A 157 -0.15 6.69 3.57
C LYS A 157 0.99 6.98 4.54
N SER A 158 0.92 6.39 5.73
CA SER A 158 1.87 6.66 6.80
C SER A 158 2.79 5.47 7.08
N ILE A 159 4.09 5.74 7.14
CA ILE A 159 5.09 4.87 7.77
C ILE A 159 5.30 5.36 9.20
N VAL A 160 4.84 4.59 10.17
CA VAL A 160 4.73 5.01 11.57
C VAL A 160 5.78 4.32 12.42
N ARG A 161 6.39 5.04 13.36
CA ARG A 161 7.31 4.42 14.32
C ARG A 161 6.60 3.39 15.18
N GLY A 162 7.29 2.29 15.45
CA GLY A 162 6.93 1.37 16.52
C GLY A 162 7.15 1.97 17.90
N HIS A 163 6.83 1.19 18.93
CA HIS A 163 7.09 1.49 20.34
C HIS A 163 6.41 2.77 20.87
N GLN A 164 5.33 3.26 20.23
CA GLN A 164 4.57 4.41 20.73
C GLN A 164 3.42 4.02 21.67
N GLY A 165 3.18 2.72 21.89
CA GLY A 165 2.16 2.23 22.81
C GLY A 165 0.76 2.82 22.51
N ALA A 166 0.09 3.31 23.55
CA ALA A 166 -1.27 3.87 23.46
C ALA A 166 -1.36 5.22 22.72
N HIS A 167 -0.22 5.82 22.34
CA HIS A 167 -0.21 7.09 21.61
C HIS A 167 -0.54 6.93 20.13
N PHE A 168 -0.44 5.72 19.58
CA PHE A 168 -0.92 5.43 18.23
C PHE A 168 -2.42 5.15 18.25
N GLN A 169 -3.18 5.85 17.42
CA GLN A 169 -4.60 5.56 17.20
C GLN A 169 -5.01 5.80 15.74
N ALA A 170 -5.69 4.82 15.15
CA ALA A 170 -6.32 4.94 13.84
C ALA A 170 -7.81 5.29 14.03
N ASP A 171 -8.12 6.58 14.13
CA ASP A 171 -9.47 7.07 14.49
C ASP A 171 -10.21 7.69 13.31
N GLN A 172 -9.58 8.65 12.64
CA GLN A 172 -10.28 9.50 11.67
C GLN A 172 -10.33 8.88 10.27
N ASN A 173 -9.22 8.30 9.81
CA ASN A 173 -9.09 7.71 8.48
C ASN A 173 -7.99 6.64 8.47
N ALA A 174 -7.79 5.99 7.32
CA ALA A 174 -6.78 4.94 7.14
C ALA A 174 -5.41 5.47 6.65
N HIS A 175 -5.22 6.79 6.58
CA HIS A 175 -4.10 7.45 5.92
C HIS A 175 -3.17 8.16 6.91
N LEU A 176 -3.75 8.81 7.93
CA LEU A 176 -3.08 9.60 8.96
C LEU A 176 -3.57 9.18 10.34
N PHE A 177 -2.63 8.99 11.26
CA PHE A 177 -2.88 8.45 12.60
C PHE A 177 -2.51 9.43 13.69
N SER A 178 -3.25 9.38 14.80
CA SER A 178 -2.88 10.08 16.03
C SER A 178 -1.58 9.47 16.56
N THR A 179 -0.56 10.30 16.80
CA THR A 179 0.77 9.86 17.28
C THR A 179 1.44 10.96 18.13
N ILE A 180 2.50 10.62 18.88
CA ILE A 180 3.15 11.54 19.86
C ILE A 180 3.69 12.82 19.21
N TYR A 181 4.40 12.67 18.08
CA TYR A 181 5.08 13.77 17.40
C TYR A 181 4.47 14.10 16.04
N GLY A 182 3.37 13.45 15.66
CA GLY A 182 2.69 13.69 14.39
C GLY A 182 3.41 13.12 13.16
N THR A 183 2.82 13.42 12.00
CA THR A 183 3.25 12.96 10.68
C THR A 183 3.88 14.10 9.89
N PHE A 184 5.00 13.83 9.24
CA PHE A 184 5.68 14.76 8.34
C PHE A 184 5.98 14.08 7.02
N ASP A 185 6.02 14.84 5.92
CA ASP A 185 6.52 14.28 4.67
C ASP A 185 8.04 14.15 4.64
N GLU A 186 8.55 13.63 3.51
CA GLU A 186 9.97 13.37 3.27
C GLU A 186 10.88 14.62 3.35
N ILE A 187 10.33 15.83 3.23
CA ILE A 187 11.10 17.08 3.36
C ILE A 187 10.82 17.80 4.69
N GLY A 188 10.08 17.17 5.60
CA GLY A 188 9.83 17.66 6.95
C GLY A 188 8.68 18.66 7.07
N ARG A 189 7.76 18.71 6.10
CA ARG A 189 6.53 19.51 6.23
C ARG A 189 5.49 18.73 7.05
N PRO A 190 4.82 19.36 8.03
CA PRO A 190 3.78 18.68 8.81
C PRO A 190 2.58 18.34 7.92
N ILE A 191 2.03 17.15 8.10
CA ILE A 191 0.78 16.69 7.46
C ILE A 191 -0.27 16.53 8.55
N ASN A 192 -1.43 17.18 8.36
CA ASN A 192 -2.53 17.19 9.32
C ASN A 192 -3.81 16.52 8.80
N SER A 193 -3.79 15.99 7.58
CA SER A 193 -4.93 15.33 6.93
C SER A 193 -4.45 14.17 6.05
N GLY A 194 -5.31 13.17 5.81
CA GLY A 194 -5.04 12.07 4.87
C GLY A 194 -4.88 12.54 3.42
N ILE A 195 -5.42 13.73 3.11
CA ILE A 195 -5.17 14.49 1.89
C ILE A 195 -4.38 15.73 2.29
N SER A 196 -3.12 15.80 1.89
CA SER A 196 -2.21 16.88 2.29
C SER A 196 -2.56 18.21 1.60
N GLU A 197 -2.38 19.32 2.31
CA GLU A 197 -2.43 20.67 1.73
C GLU A 197 -1.21 20.99 0.85
N HIS A 198 -0.13 20.22 1.02
CA HIS A 198 1.11 20.42 0.29
C HIS A 198 1.06 19.77 -1.09
N ALA A 199 1.82 20.34 -2.04
CA ALA A 199 2.11 19.64 -3.28
C ALA A 199 2.89 18.34 -2.98
N PRO A 200 2.57 17.22 -3.65
CA PRO A 200 3.25 15.95 -3.45
C PRO A 200 4.77 16.04 -3.63
N SER A 201 5.51 15.48 -2.69
CA SER A 201 6.97 15.28 -2.80
C SER A 201 7.24 13.80 -2.90
N THR A 202 7.87 13.36 -3.99
CA THR A 202 8.13 11.93 -4.29
C THR A 202 9.60 11.66 -4.63
N THR A 203 10.47 12.53 -4.14
CA THR A 203 11.92 12.55 -4.43
C THR A 203 12.69 11.47 -3.67
N ARG A 204 12.15 10.95 -2.57
CA ARG A 204 12.74 9.89 -1.77
C ARG A 204 11.81 8.72 -1.53
N PHE A 205 10.57 8.97 -1.12
CA PHE A 205 9.55 7.95 -0.92
C PHE A 205 8.39 8.17 -1.88
N ARG A 206 7.87 7.08 -2.44
CA ARG A 206 6.70 7.12 -3.31
C ARG A 206 5.85 5.87 -3.15
N ILE A 207 4.54 6.05 -3.26
CA ILE A 207 3.60 4.95 -3.41
C ILE A 207 3.05 4.97 -4.82
N ASN A 208 3.39 3.98 -5.64
CA ASN A 208 2.67 3.76 -6.89
C ASN A 208 1.32 3.13 -6.55
N HIS A 209 0.21 3.80 -6.90
CA HIS A 209 -1.14 3.30 -6.61
C HIS A 209 -1.82 2.82 -7.90
N TYR A 210 -2.02 1.51 -8.01
CA TYR A 210 -2.65 0.88 -9.17
C TYR A 210 -4.15 0.71 -8.95
N ALA A 211 -4.84 1.82 -8.70
CA ALA A 211 -6.25 1.81 -8.32
C ALA A 211 -7.19 1.39 -9.47
N CYS A 212 -6.87 1.77 -10.72
CA CYS A 212 -7.70 1.49 -11.88
C CYS A 212 -7.50 0.07 -12.43
N GLN A 213 -6.24 -0.31 -12.69
CA GLN A 213 -5.88 -1.49 -13.49
C GLN A 213 -6.71 -1.54 -14.80
N SER A 214 -7.06 -2.70 -15.34
CA SER A 214 -7.85 -2.80 -16.57
C SER A 214 -9.31 -2.35 -16.39
N ARG A 215 -9.96 -1.99 -17.50
CA ARG A 215 -11.40 -1.66 -17.52
C ARG A 215 -12.26 -2.78 -16.94
N GLU A 216 -11.98 -4.02 -17.32
CA GLU A 216 -12.68 -5.21 -16.81
C GLU A 216 -12.55 -5.35 -15.29
N PHE A 217 -11.36 -5.15 -14.73
CA PHE A 217 -11.15 -5.20 -13.28
C PHE A 217 -11.97 -4.11 -12.57
N TYR A 218 -12.01 -2.91 -13.13
CA TYR A 218 -12.82 -1.83 -12.58
C TYR A 218 -14.30 -2.19 -12.54
N GLU A 219 -14.86 -2.63 -13.66
CA GLU A 219 -16.29 -2.93 -13.78
C GLU A 219 -16.72 -4.11 -12.92
N LYS A 220 -15.90 -5.17 -12.86
CA LYS A 220 -16.25 -6.41 -12.15
C LYS A 220 -15.96 -6.34 -10.65
N PHE A 221 -14.96 -5.56 -10.24
CA PHE A 221 -14.49 -5.55 -8.85
C PHE A 221 -14.34 -4.15 -8.25
N LYS A 222 -13.45 -3.29 -8.80
CA LYS A 222 -13.11 -2.02 -8.12
C LYS A 222 -14.35 -1.17 -7.88
N ARG A 223 -15.28 -1.16 -8.83
CA ARG A 223 -16.55 -0.42 -8.76
C ARG A 223 -17.39 -0.78 -7.54
N SER A 224 -17.44 -2.04 -7.14
CA SER A 224 -18.29 -2.57 -6.05
C SER A 224 -17.51 -2.97 -4.78
N SER A 225 -16.18 -2.85 -4.80
CA SER A 225 -15.30 -3.21 -3.68
C SER A 225 -15.38 -2.28 -2.46
N GLY A 226 -16.18 -1.22 -2.50
CA GLY A 226 -16.26 -0.20 -1.44
C GLY A 226 -14.99 0.65 -1.34
N ALA A 227 -14.99 1.66 -0.47
CA ALA A 227 -13.85 2.56 -0.26
C ALA A 227 -13.48 2.69 1.22
N ALA A 228 -12.19 2.84 1.51
CA ALA A 228 -11.65 2.95 2.87
C ALA A 228 -12.39 3.99 3.72
N ASP A 229 -12.54 5.21 3.17
CA ASP A 229 -13.14 6.33 3.90
C ASP A 229 -14.66 6.49 3.68
N ALA A 230 -15.22 5.88 2.62
CA ALA A 230 -16.64 6.05 2.28
C ALA A 230 -17.51 4.80 2.55
N GLY A 231 -16.91 3.67 2.93
CA GLY A 231 -17.60 2.47 3.39
C GLY A 231 -17.69 1.34 2.36
N ALA A 232 -18.05 0.14 2.86
CA ALA A 232 -17.99 -1.12 2.10
C ALA A 232 -19.05 -1.28 0.99
N ASN A 233 -20.11 -0.46 1.00
CA ASN A 233 -21.24 -0.54 0.07
C ASN A 233 -21.21 0.56 -1.02
N VAL A 234 -20.15 1.38 -1.06
CA VAL A 234 -20.03 2.44 -2.05
C VAL A 234 -19.81 1.84 -3.43
N ILE A 235 -20.64 2.26 -4.37
CA ILE A 235 -20.48 1.99 -5.79
C ILE A 235 -19.77 3.19 -6.41
N ARG A 236 -18.57 2.98 -6.96
CA ARG A 236 -17.84 4.05 -7.65
C ARG A 236 -18.55 4.39 -8.97
N PRO A 237 -18.83 5.68 -9.23
CA PRO A 237 -19.44 6.11 -10.49
C PRO A 237 -18.41 6.10 -11.63
N GLU A 238 -18.87 6.14 -12.88
CA GLU A 238 -18.00 6.29 -14.06
C GLU A 238 -17.09 7.52 -13.96
N THR A 239 -17.56 8.61 -13.33
CA THR A 239 -16.75 9.80 -13.06
C THR A 239 -15.54 9.54 -12.17
N TRP A 240 -15.56 8.49 -11.33
CA TRP A 240 -14.37 8.04 -10.61
C TRP A 240 -13.36 7.42 -11.57
N TRP A 241 -13.81 6.60 -12.52
CA TRP A 241 -12.94 6.03 -13.55
C TRP A 241 -12.32 7.13 -14.41
N GLU A 242 -13.11 8.08 -14.91
CA GLU A 242 -12.63 9.22 -15.69
C GLU A 242 -11.60 10.07 -14.92
N MET A 243 -11.77 10.19 -13.61
CA MET A 243 -10.84 10.93 -12.74
C MET A 243 -9.53 10.19 -12.49
N TYR A 244 -9.57 8.88 -12.25
CA TYR A 244 -8.41 8.08 -11.85
C TYR A 244 -7.70 7.38 -13.01
N ASP A 245 -8.36 7.11 -14.13
CA ASP A 245 -7.76 6.51 -15.33
C ASP A 245 -6.96 7.55 -16.13
N ARG A 246 -5.90 8.04 -15.49
CA ARG A 246 -5.01 9.07 -15.99
C ARG A 246 -3.72 8.42 -16.47
N ASN A 247 -3.52 8.49 -17.78
CA ASN A 247 -2.40 7.86 -18.48
C ASN A 247 -1.44 8.90 -19.03
N ASP A 248 -1.35 10.09 -18.45
CA ASP A 248 -0.69 11.25 -19.06
C ASP A 248 0.83 11.05 -19.23
N GLU A 249 1.49 10.48 -18.22
CA GLU A 249 2.95 10.35 -18.16
C GLU A 249 3.42 8.90 -18.16
N GLN A 250 4.52 8.63 -18.86
CA GLN A 250 5.18 7.33 -18.86
C GLN A 250 6.13 7.21 -17.67
N ASP A 251 6.01 6.14 -16.88
CA ASP A 251 6.83 5.85 -15.71
C ASP A 251 7.20 4.37 -15.67
N TYR A 252 8.49 4.08 -15.83
CA TYR A 252 9.04 2.72 -15.83
C TYR A 252 9.83 2.39 -14.55
N LEU A 253 9.76 3.23 -13.51
CA LEU A 253 10.64 3.07 -12.35
C LEU A 253 10.50 1.69 -11.70
N LEU A 254 9.27 1.20 -11.53
CA LEU A 254 9.03 -0.15 -10.99
C LEU A 254 9.14 -1.25 -12.06
N ALA A 255 8.77 -0.96 -13.31
CA ALA A 255 8.89 -1.92 -14.42
C ALA A 255 10.33 -2.42 -14.61
N ARG A 256 11.34 -1.56 -14.41
CA ARG A 256 12.76 -1.92 -14.51
C ARG A 256 13.21 -2.93 -13.46
N GLY A 257 12.47 -3.10 -12.37
CA GLY A 257 12.77 -4.05 -11.30
C GLY A 257 12.13 -5.42 -11.48
N SER A 258 11.33 -5.62 -12.54
CA SER A 258 10.46 -6.79 -12.69
C SER A 258 11.21 -8.12 -12.74
N GLU A 259 12.38 -8.16 -13.38
CA GLU A 259 13.18 -9.39 -13.50
C GLU A 259 13.56 -9.96 -12.12
N LYS A 260 13.83 -9.10 -11.13
CA LYS A 260 14.13 -9.53 -9.76
C LYS A 260 12.91 -10.12 -9.07
N ILE A 261 11.73 -9.54 -9.32
CA ILE A 261 10.46 -10.03 -8.80
C ILE A 261 10.15 -11.40 -9.41
N GLU A 262 10.22 -11.53 -10.74
CA GLU A 262 9.97 -12.79 -11.45
C GLU A 262 10.95 -13.89 -11.04
N ALA A 263 12.24 -13.55 -10.87
CA ALA A 263 13.24 -14.48 -10.37
C ALA A 263 12.91 -14.95 -8.95
N PHE A 264 12.52 -14.02 -8.06
CA PHE A 264 12.10 -14.36 -6.70
C PHE A 264 10.88 -15.29 -6.68
N LEU A 265 9.86 -14.98 -7.49
CA LEU A 265 8.64 -15.78 -7.59
C LEU A 265 8.93 -17.19 -8.13
N SER A 266 9.78 -17.29 -9.16
CA SER A 266 10.16 -18.56 -9.79
C SER A 266 10.94 -19.47 -8.84
N GLN A 267 11.92 -18.92 -8.10
CA GLN A 267 12.72 -19.67 -7.13
C GLN A 267 11.90 -20.14 -5.92
N ASN A 268 10.87 -19.39 -5.56
CA ASN A 268 10.01 -19.72 -4.42
C ASN A 268 8.75 -20.51 -4.83
N GLY A 269 8.74 -21.12 -6.01
CA GLY A 269 7.71 -22.06 -6.47
C GLY A 269 6.40 -21.38 -6.87
N SER A 270 5.87 -21.80 -8.02
CA SER A 270 4.67 -21.25 -8.67
C SER A 270 3.35 -21.35 -7.88
N ASN A 271 3.35 -21.87 -6.64
CA ASN A 271 2.19 -21.76 -5.73
C ASN A 271 1.98 -20.33 -5.19
N ILE A 272 2.73 -19.38 -5.75
CA ILE A 272 2.65 -17.95 -5.56
C ILE A 272 1.99 -17.31 -6.82
N VAL A 273 1.56 -18.04 -7.86
CA VAL A 273 0.88 -17.48 -9.04
C VAL A 273 -0.51 -18.07 -9.23
#